data_AF-A0A2S7ZR76-F1
#
_entry.id   AF-A0A2S7ZR76-F1
#
_cell.length_a   1.000
_cell.length_b   1.000
_cell.length_c   1.000
_cell.angle_alpha   90.00
_cell.angle_beta   90.00
_cell.angle_gamma   90.00
#
_symmetry.space_group_name_H-M   'P 1'
#
loop_
_entity.id
_entity.type
_entity.pdbx_description
1 polymer ?
#
loop_
_entity_poly.entity_id
_entity_poly.type
_entity_poly.pdbx_seq_one_letter_code
_entity_poly.pdbx_strand_id
1 'polypeptide(L)'
;MYFNTKFNIRLLLCVAACTMCWTIALADSADTNTAVKVNSSSYQDWADRTDISAKFQTNHKPIYSIETLQPIGHYDNNSKSVVFVQGKVSSHGGVSQIANGYANHVTRGAGGIVYEYDFNQSTQSIGTTGSIGLGYRRLSKGEHSYVGINAFYDYAFKGHYKRTSLGVEYVTGENEFYANFYKPLGHTTSSHSLTIRDEMIPAPYNIQDTEVNVGESHEKRVASGYDVGYARTFKNARYIRAYIDRYHWNRMNGEIRDIEWSNPDIYNYNIGFRVNGVYKNGIKTGINVNVTPHISVGMGYEKPFGHSGEFYVQTLYTLGKSKFALFGGKHSDSSMTTARSKMLDKIERQDMQALNLNGDFHVHYPHDHL
;
A
#
# COMPACT_ATOMS: atom_id res chain seq x y z
N MET A 1 7.92 -32.06 2.74
CA MET A 1 7.23 -31.48 1.58
C MET A 1 7.76 -30.05 1.38
N TYR A 2 8.62 -29.87 0.39
CA TYR A 2 9.48 -28.69 0.21
C TYR A 2 8.69 -27.59 -0.53
N PHE A 3 8.36 -26.47 0.12
CA PHE A 3 7.68 -25.35 -0.53
C PHE A 3 8.69 -24.53 -1.35
N ASN A 4 8.69 -24.80 -2.65
CA ASN A 4 9.52 -24.12 -3.64
C ASN A 4 8.92 -22.72 -3.94
N THR A 5 9.17 -21.75 -3.06
CA THR A 5 8.79 -20.36 -3.29
C THR A 5 9.81 -19.73 -4.23
N LYS A 6 9.56 -19.80 -5.55
CA LYS A 6 10.39 -19.08 -6.54
C LYS A 6 10.20 -17.57 -6.36
N PHE A 7 11.03 -16.99 -5.51
CA PHE A 7 11.21 -15.54 -5.38
C PHE A 7 11.73 -15.01 -6.72
N ASN A 8 10.92 -14.22 -7.41
CA ASN A 8 11.19 -13.78 -8.78
C ASN A 8 12.20 -12.62 -8.80
N ILE A 9 13.47 -12.93 -8.51
CA ILE A 9 14.64 -12.03 -8.53
C ILE A 9 14.72 -11.19 -9.82
N ARG A 10 14.18 -11.68 -10.93
CA ARG A 10 14.18 -10.98 -12.22
C ARG A 10 13.35 -9.68 -12.20
N LEU A 11 12.23 -9.64 -11.47
CA LEU A 11 11.44 -8.40 -11.33
C LEU A 11 12.10 -7.39 -10.38
N LEU A 12 12.83 -7.90 -9.37
CA LEU A 12 13.64 -7.12 -8.43
C LEU A 12 14.82 -6.43 -9.14
N LEU A 13 15.46 -7.15 -10.07
CA LEU A 13 16.51 -6.62 -10.94
C LEU A 13 15.98 -5.61 -11.96
N CYS A 14 14.76 -5.76 -12.47
CA CYS A 14 14.19 -4.82 -13.45
C CYS A 14 13.91 -3.43 -12.86
N VAL A 15 13.52 -3.29 -11.58
CA VAL A 15 13.31 -1.95 -10.99
C VAL A 15 14.63 -1.27 -10.65
N ALA A 16 15.65 -2.03 -10.23
CA ALA A 16 17.01 -1.52 -10.20
C ALA A 16 17.50 -1.14 -11.61
N ALA A 17 17.17 -1.92 -12.64
CA ALA A 17 17.59 -1.69 -14.02
C ALA A 17 16.90 -0.51 -14.70
N CYS A 18 15.62 -0.25 -14.43
CA CYS A 18 14.93 0.92 -14.98
C CYS A 18 15.51 2.24 -14.45
N THR A 19 16.06 2.25 -13.23
CA THR A 19 16.87 3.39 -12.73
C THR A 19 18.30 3.42 -13.28
N MET A 20 18.81 2.29 -13.82
CA MET A 20 20.12 2.22 -14.49
C MET A 20 20.07 2.67 -15.96
N CYS A 21 18.91 2.64 -16.63
CA CYS A 21 18.84 2.87 -18.08
C CYS A 21 18.81 4.34 -18.52
N TRP A 22 18.68 5.32 -17.62
CA TRP A 22 18.63 6.75 -18.02
C TRP A 22 20.01 7.38 -18.27
N THR A 23 21.11 6.70 -17.93
CA THR A 23 22.47 7.16 -18.28
C THR A 23 23.01 6.55 -19.57
N ILE A 24 22.28 5.62 -20.22
CA ILE A 24 22.77 4.88 -21.40
C ILE A 24 22.16 5.40 -22.72
N ALA A 25 21.13 6.25 -22.67
CA ALA A 25 20.46 6.74 -23.90
C ALA A 25 21.12 7.98 -24.54
N LEU A 26 22.34 8.36 -24.13
CA LEU A 26 23.19 9.34 -24.82
C LEU A 26 24.58 8.77 -25.08
N ALA A 27 24.64 7.61 -25.72
CA ALA A 27 25.87 7.07 -26.29
C ALA A 27 25.53 6.12 -27.45
N ASP A 28 24.74 6.58 -28.42
CA ASP A 28 24.71 5.94 -29.74
C ASP A 28 25.60 6.76 -30.68
N SER A 29 26.89 6.45 -30.64
CA SER A 29 27.84 6.76 -31.71
C SER A 29 29.06 5.88 -31.48
N ALA A 30 29.20 4.87 -32.33
CA ALA A 30 30.33 3.96 -32.34
C ALA A 30 31.63 4.73 -32.62
N ASP A 31 32.44 4.95 -31.58
CA ASP A 31 33.87 5.22 -31.73
C ASP A 31 34.61 4.82 -30.43
N THR A 32 35.42 3.76 -30.50
CA THR A 32 36.01 3.10 -29.32
C THR A 32 37.28 3.79 -28.77
N ASN A 33 37.51 5.07 -29.08
CA ASN A 33 38.72 5.79 -28.65
C ASN A 33 38.49 6.89 -27.60
N THR A 34 37.28 7.02 -27.04
CA THR A 34 37.01 7.84 -25.86
C THR A 34 36.30 7.04 -24.79
N ALA A 35 37.00 6.08 -24.19
CA ALA A 35 36.60 5.51 -22.92
C ALA A 35 36.72 6.58 -21.84
N VAL A 36 35.68 7.40 -21.66
CA VAL A 36 35.52 8.21 -20.46
C VAL A 36 35.45 7.23 -19.29
N LYS A 37 36.50 7.19 -18.46
CA LYS A 37 36.46 6.52 -17.16
C LYS A 37 35.25 7.07 -16.41
N VAL A 38 34.17 6.30 -16.35
CA VAL A 38 33.05 6.59 -15.45
C VAL A 38 33.62 6.47 -14.03
N ASN A 39 33.72 7.62 -13.37
CA ASN A 39 34.35 7.76 -12.07
C ASN A 39 33.55 6.94 -11.03
N SER A 40 34.26 6.19 -10.17
CA SER A 40 33.69 5.32 -9.14
C SER A 40 32.82 6.04 -8.10
N SER A 41 32.85 7.38 -8.08
CA SER A 41 31.99 8.23 -7.23
C SER A 41 30.50 8.10 -7.57
N SER A 42 30.16 7.90 -8.84
CA SER A 42 28.76 7.78 -9.29
C SER A 42 28.06 6.53 -8.77
N TYR A 43 28.80 5.43 -8.55
CA TYR A 43 28.29 4.19 -7.94
C TYR A 43 28.06 4.30 -6.44
N GLN A 44 28.68 5.26 -5.75
CA GLN A 44 28.50 5.46 -4.31
C GLN A 44 27.29 6.33 -4.00
N ASP A 45 26.99 7.31 -4.86
CA ASP A 45 25.90 8.26 -4.64
C ASP A 45 24.52 7.59 -4.61
N TRP A 46 24.25 6.60 -5.48
CA TRP A 46 22.93 5.97 -5.54
C TRP A 46 22.67 5.00 -4.37
N ALA A 47 23.73 4.34 -3.89
CA ALA A 47 23.67 3.37 -2.79
C ALA A 47 23.34 4.07 -1.46
N ASP A 48 23.86 5.28 -1.23
CA ASP A 48 23.53 6.11 -0.06
C ASP A 48 22.03 6.41 0.09
N ARG A 49 21.27 6.31 -1.01
CA ARG A 49 19.84 6.62 -1.03
C ARG A 49 18.96 5.41 -1.28
N THR A 50 19.55 4.22 -1.29
CA THR A 50 18.83 2.97 -1.50
C THR A 50 18.76 2.18 -0.20
N ASP A 51 17.54 1.88 0.22
CA ASP A 51 17.27 1.11 1.42
C ASP A 51 16.63 -0.22 1.07
N ILE A 52 17.00 -1.24 1.84
CA ILE A 52 16.34 -2.54 1.89
C ILE A 52 15.67 -2.63 3.26
N SER A 53 14.38 -2.95 3.31
CA SER A 53 13.65 -3.03 4.58
C SER A 53 12.90 -4.35 4.74
N ALA A 54 12.77 -4.77 6.00
CA ALA A 54 11.92 -5.86 6.43
C ALA A 54 11.01 -5.36 7.55
N LYS A 55 9.70 -5.29 7.29
CA LYS A 55 8.67 -4.89 8.26
C LYS A 55 7.87 -6.11 8.70
N PHE A 56 7.72 -6.25 10.01
CA PHE A 56 6.95 -7.28 10.68
C PHE A 56 5.83 -6.60 11.46
N GLN A 57 4.60 -7.01 11.23
CA GLN A 57 3.42 -6.48 11.91
C GLN A 57 2.59 -7.66 12.41
N THR A 58 2.02 -7.53 13.60
CA THR A 58 1.17 -8.59 14.18
C THR A 58 0.06 -8.98 13.18
N ASN A 59 -0.21 -10.27 13.02
CA ASN A 59 -1.21 -10.83 12.10
C ASN A 59 -0.98 -10.61 10.59
N HIS A 60 0.18 -10.09 10.20
CA HIS A 60 0.50 -9.80 8.81
C HIS A 60 1.71 -10.59 8.33
N LYS A 61 1.76 -10.87 7.02
CA LYS A 61 2.96 -11.42 6.38
C LYS A 61 4.09 -10.39 6.43
N PRO A 62 5.36 -10.82 6.61
CA PRO A 62 6.48 -9.90 6.59
C PRO A 62 6.57 -9.20 5.24
N ILE A 63 6.78 -7.89 5.27
CA ILE A 63 6.91 -7.05 4.09
C ILE A 63 8.39 -6.80 3.85
N TYR A 64 8.90 -7.24 2.71
CA TYR A 64 10.25 -6.91 2.27
C TYR A 64 10.15 -5.84 1.20
N SER A 65 10.95 -4.78 1.31
CA SER A 65 10.95 -3.69 0.34
C SER A 65 12.35 -3.25 -0.05
N ILE A 66 12.46 -2.73 -1.26
CA ILE A 66 13.61 -1.95 -1.72
C ILE A 66 13.07 -0.59 -2.15
N GLU A 67 13.69 0.47 -1.66
CA GLU A 67 13.28 1.84 -1.92
C GLU A 67 14.47 2.73 -2.21
N THR A 68 14.36 3.55 -3.24
CA THR A 68 15.44 4.45 -3.65
C THR A 68 14.87 5.82 -4.03
N LEU A 69 15.59 6.88 -3.68
CA LEU A 69 15.29 8.26 -4.10
C LEU A 69 16.53 8.83 -4.79
N GLN A 70 16.35 9.34 -6.01
CA GLN A 70 17.46 9.87 -6.81
C GLN A 70 17.14 11.27 -7.34
N PRO A 71 18.05 12.25 -7.21
CA PRO A 71 17.90 13.54 -7.87
C PRO A 71 18.02 13.35 -9.40
N ILE A 72 17.23 14.08 -10.18
CA ILE A 72 17.24 14.01 -11.66
C ILE A 72 18.31 14.94 -12.27
N GLY A 73 18.82 15.88 -11.48
CA GLY A 73 19.87 16.81 -11.89
C GLY A 73 20.96 16.96 -10.84
N HIS A 74 21.93 17.81 -11.13
CA HIS A 74 22.97 18.15 -10.17
C HIS A 74 22.36 18.77 -8.92
N TYR A 75 22.66 18.19 -7.77
CA TYR A 75 22.26 18.70 -6.47
C TYR A 75 23.47 18.68 -5.53
N ASP A 76 23.83 19.85 -5.03
CA ASP A 76 25.00 20.07 -4.19
C ASP A 76 24.63 20.95 -2.98
N ASN A 77 25.65 21.33 -2.20
CA ASN A 77 25.47 22.18 -1.03
C ASN A 77 25.04 23.63 -1.38
N ASN A 78 25.14 24.05 -2.65
CA ASN A 78 24.74 25.38 -3.10
C ASN A 78 23.32 25.38 -3.68
N SER A 79 22.81 24.22 -4.06
CA SER A 79 21.50 24.02 -4.65
C SER A 79 20.39 24.39 -3.67
N LYS A 80 19.42 25.18 -4.14
CA LYS A 80 18.24 25.62 -3.37
C LYS A 80 16.99 24.82 -3.70
N SER A 81 17.04 23.94 -4.69
CA SER A 81 15.93 23.10 -5.07
C SER A 81 16.42 21.78 -5.63
N VAL A 82 15.60 20.76 -5.52
CA VAL A 82 15.86 19.44 -6.10
C VAL A 82 14.59 18.91 -6.72
N VAL A 83 14.73 18.35 -7.92
CA VAL A 83 13.74 17.46 -8.53
C VAL A 83 14.27 16.05 -8.35
N PHE A 84 13.44 15.14 -7.86
CA PHE A 84 13.82 13.76 -7.60
C PHE A 84 12.79 12.77 -8.15
N VAL A 85 13.27 11.57 -8.42
CA VAL A 85 12.46 10.38 -8.66
C VAL A 85 12.60 9.43 -7.48
N GLN A 86 11.51 8.80 -7.07
CA GLN A 86 11.51 7.78 -6.03
C GLN A 86 10.84 6.52 -6.54
N GLY A 87 11.48 5.37 -6.32
CA GLY A 87 10.97 4.05 -6.67
C GLY A 87 10.94 3.14 -5.44
N LYS A 88 9.86 2.40 -5.26
CA LYS A 88 9.70 1.40 -4.19
C LYS A 88 9.10 0.12 -4.76
N VAL A 89 9.66 -1.03 -4.41
CA VAL A 89 9.06 -2.34 -4.65
C VAL A 89 8.90 -3.04 -3.32
N SER A 90 7.74 -3.64 -3.06
CA SER A 90 7.46 -4.37 -1.82
C SER A 90 6.78 -5.70 -2.10
N SER A 91 7.16 -6.78 -1.41
CA SER A 91 6.60 -8.12 -1.63
C SER A 91 5.15 -8.28 -1.17
N HIS A 92 4.74 -7.52 -0.16
CA HIS A 92 3.43 -7.56 0.48
C HIS A 92 2.94 -6.14 0.82
N GLY A 93 3.19 -5.17 -0.07
CA GLY A 93 3.03 -3.74 0.19
C GLY A 93 1.59 -3.26 0.20
N GLY A 94 0.82 -3.70 1.19
CA GLY A 94 -0.59 -3.36 1.38
C GLY A 94 -1.44 -4.58 1.67
N VAL A 95 -2.71 -4.32 1.98
CA VAL A 95 -3.69 -5.33 2.36
C VAL A 95 -4.99 -5.15 1.61
N SER A 96 -5.63 -6.27 1.33
CA SER A 96 -6.99 -6.35 0.83
C SER A 96 -7.80 -7.12 1.84
N GLN A 97 -8.89 -6.53 2.27
CA GLN A 97 -9.91 -7.29 2.94
C GLN A 97 -10.71 -8.07 1.89
N ILE A 98 -10.97 -9.34 2.18
CA ILE A 98 -11.70 -10.25 1.30
C ILE A 98 -12.89 -10.77 2.09
N ALA A 99 -14.07 -10.66 1.50
CA ALA A 99 -15.27 -11.26 2.04
C ALA A 99 -15.94 -12.12 0.97
N ASN A 100 -16.26 -13.35 1.34
CA ASN A 100 -17.02 -14.27 0.53
C ASN A 100 -18.34 -14.54 1.25
N GLY A 101 -19.45 -14.26 0.58
CA GLY A 101 -20.79 -14.59 1.05
C GLY A 101 -21.38 -15.64 0.12
N TYR A 102 -21.93 -16.70 0.70
CA TYR A 102 -22.68 -17.72 -0.02
C TYR A 102 -24.03 -17.90 0.65
N ALA A 103 -25.10 -17.89 -0.13
CA ALA A 103 -26.42 -18.21 0.37
C ALA A 103 -27.22 -19.03 -0.63
N ASN A 104 -27.84 -20.09 -0.13
CA ASN A 104 -28.81 -20.89 -0.86
C ASN A 104 -30.15 -20.83 -0.12
N HIS A 105 -31.18 -20.31 -0.78
CA HIS A 105 -32.47 -20.04 -0.17
C HIS A 105 -33.64 -20.07 -1.17
N VAL A 106 -34.87 -20.08 -0.65
CA VAL A 106 -36.11 -20.07 -1.45
C VAL A 106 -36.82 -18.71 -1.37
N THR A 107 -37.33 -18.21 -2.51
CA THR A 107 -38.15 -16.99 -2.62
C THR A 107 -39.64 -17.26 -2.92
N ARG A 108 -40.55 -16.51 -2.26
CA ARG A 108 -42.03 -16.42 -2.36
C ARG A 108 -42.89 -17.60 -1.84
N GLY A 109 -43.98 -17.29 -1.12
CA GLY A 109 -45.08 -18.22 -0.73
C GLY A 109 -44.87 -19.12 0.51
N ALA A 110 -43.66 -19.64 0.74
CA ALA A 110 -43.43 -20.75 1.69
C ALA A 110 -42.75 -20.36 3.03
N GLY A 111 -42.85 -19.10 3.47
CA GLY A 111 -42.30 -18.69 4.78
C GLY A 111 -40.77 -18.54 4.86
N GLY A 112 -40.06 -18.48 3.73
CA GLY A 112 -38.64 -18.13 3.61
C GLY A 112 -37.70 -19.08 4.35
N ILE A 113 -37.16 -20.09 3.64
CA ILE A 113 -36.20 -21.05 4.21
C ILE A 113 -34.83 -20.79 3.59
N VAL A 114 -33.81 -20.66 4.45
CA VAL A 114 -32.40 -20.63 4.07
C VAL A 114 -31.84 -22.02 4.30
N TYR A 115 -31.39 -22.68 3.23
CA TYR A 115 -30.81 -24.03 3.30
C TYR A 115 -29.36 -24.00 3.72
N GLU A 116 -28.60 -23.05 3.19
CA GLU A 116 -27.18 -22.90 3.50
C GLU A 116 -26.80 -21.43 3.48
N TYR A 117 -25.93 -21.07 4.43
CA TYR A 117 -25.47 -19.70 4.60
C TYR A 117 -24.04 -19.73 5.14
N ASP A 118 -23.09 -19.25 4.33
CA ASP A 118 -21.70 -19.10 4.73
C ASP A 118 -21.24 -17.66 4.51
N PHE A 119 -20.52 -17.15 5.49
CA PHE A 119 -19.87 -15.85 5.40
C PHE A 119 -18.48 -15.93 5.98
N ASN A 120 -17.48 -15.72 5.13
CA ASN A 120 -16.09 -15.70 5.54
C ASN A 120 -15.44 -14.37 5.21
N GLN A 121 -14.80 -13.77 6.21
CA GLN A 121 -14.05 -12.55 6.06
C GLN A 121 -12.58 -12.74 6.49
N SER A 122 -11.65 -12.30 5.65
CA SER A 122 -10.21 -12.35 5.96
C SER A 122 -9.46 -11.13 5.45
N THR A 123 -8.36 -10.79 6.11
CA THR A 123 -7.40 -9.79 5.63
C THR A 123 -6.22 -10.50 4.98
N GLN A 124 -5.95 -10.18 3.72
CA GLN A 124 -4.87 -10.80 2.94
C GLN A 124 -3.96 -9.75 2.32
N SER A 125 -2.70 -10.10 2.11
CA SER A 125 -1.79 -9.22 1.38
C SER A 125 -2.17 -9.12 -0.11
N ILE A 126 -2.06 -7.91 -0.65
CA ILE A 126 -2.18 -7.63 -2.10
C ILE A 126 -0.92 -8.02 -2.89
N GLY A 127 -0.01 -8.77 -2.27
CA GLY A 127 1.20 -9.29 -2.90
C GLY A 127 2.17 -8.18 -3.30
N THR A 128 2.92 -8.42 -4.37
CA THR A 128 3.96 -7.50 -4.83
C THR A 128 3.33 -6.19 -5.27
N THR A 129 3.90 -5.09 -4.81
CA THR A 129 3.53 -3.73 -5.23
C THR A 129 4.76 -3.00 -5.74
N GLY A 130 4.56 -2.18 -6.77
CA GLY A 130 5.55 -1.25 -7.30
C GLY A 130 4.99 0.17 -7.19
N SER A 131 5.81 1.11 -6.75
CA SER A 131 5.48 2.53 -6.67
C SER A 131 6.56 3.33 -7.36
N ILE A 132 6.16 4.31 -8.16
CA ILE A 132 7.06 5.28 -8.78
C ILE A 132 6.49 6.69 -8.58
N GLY A 133 7.35 7.63 -8.24
CA GLY A 133 6.94 9.01 -8.01
C GLY A 133 7.99 10.02 -8.41
N LEU A 134 7.50 11.23 -8.60
CA LEU A 134 8.29 12.42 -8.89
C LEU A 134 7.99 13.45 -7.80
N GLY A 135 9.02 14.18 -7.39
CA GLY A 135 8.82 15.26 -6.44
C GLY A 135 9.78 16.41 -6.65
N TYR A 136 9.41 17.53 -6.06
CA TYR A 136 10.15 18.77 -6.09
C TYR A 136 10.21 19.35 -4.68
N ARG A 137 11.41 19.68 -4.21
CA ARG A 137 11.64 20.35 -2.93
C ARG A 137 12.38 21.66 -3.16
N ARG A 138 11.96 22.71 -2.46
CA ARG A 138 12.58 24.05 -2.51
C ARG A 138 12.93 24.52 -1.11
N LEU A 139 14.21 24.80 -0.92
CA LEU A 139 14.79 25.33 0.30
C LEU A 139 14.55 26.84 0.42
N SER A 140 14.29 27.28 1.64
CA SER A 140 14.17 28.70 2.00
C SER A 140 15.50 29.43 1.86
N LYS A 141 15.46 30.77 1.75
CA LYS A 141 16.65 31.63 1.63
C LYS A 141 17.66 31.37 2.75
N GLY A 142 17.18 31.23 3.99
CA GLY A 142 17.99 30.95 5.17
C GLY A 142 18.32 29.48 5.40
N GLU A 143 17.91 28.56 4.51
CA GLU A 143 18.20 27.12 4.59
C GLU A 143 17.68 26.36 5.83
N HIS A 144 16.86 27.02 6.64
CA HIS A 144 16.29 26.45 7.86
C HIS A 144 14.95 25.72 7.63
N SER A 145 14.39 25.85 6.42
CA SER A 145 13.17 25.15 6.03
C SER A 145 13.12 24.84 4.55
N TYR A 146 12.35 23.83 4.16
CA TYR A 146 11.96 23.59 2.77
C TYR A 146 10.47 23.26 2.66
N VAL A 147 9.92 23.49 1.47
CA VAL A 147 8.60 23.00 1.05
C VAL A 147 8.79 21.97 -0.06
N GLY A 148 7.96 20.93 -0.06
CA GLY A 148 8.00 19.85 -1.04
C GLY A 148 6.61 19.55 -1.58
N ILE A 149 6.56 19.15 -2.85
CA ILE A 149 5.40 18.52 -3.46
C ILE A 149 5.83 17.22 -4.12
N ASN A 150 4.97 16.21 -4.10
CA ASN A 150 5.25 14.93 -4.73
C ASN A 150 3.99 14.32 -5.34
N ALA A 151 4.19 13.48 -6.35
CA ALA A 151 3.15 12.73 -7.02
C ALA A 151 3.62 11.29 -7.24
N PHE A 152 2.74 10.32 -7.00
CA PHE A 152 3.07 8.90 -7.12
C PHE A 152 1.99 8.12 -7.86
N TYR A 153 2.43 7.04 -8.50
CA TYR A 153 1.62 5.97 -9.05
C TYR A 153 2.02 4.66 -8.37
N ASP A 154 1.04 3.98 -7.77
CA ASP A 154 1.21 2.70 -7.10
C ASP A 154 0.42 1.62 -7.85
N TYR A 155 1.05 0.46 -8.04
CA TYR A 155 0.48 -0.69 -8.72
C TYR A 155 0.69 -1.97 -7.91
N ALA A 156 -0.39 -2.68 -7.61
CA ALA A 156 -0.32 -4.03 -7.06
C ALA A 156 -0.44 -5.05 -8.19
N PHE A 157 0.59 -5.88 -8.35
CA PHE A 157 0.64 -6.88 -9.42
C PHE A 157 -0.41 -7.98 -9.20
N LYS A 158 -0.61 -8.41 -7.95
CA LYS A 158 -1.70 -9.34 -7.61
C LYS A 158 -3.00 -8.57 -7.52
N GLY A 159 -3.95 -8.92 -8.39
CA GLY A 159 -5.24 -8.26 -8.43
C GLY A 159 -5.23 -6.89 -9.13
N HIS A 160 -4.13 -6.46 -9.75
CA HIS A 160 -4.12 -5.27 -10.63
C HIS A 160 -4.68 -3.98 -10.00
N TYR A 161 -4.51 -3.81 -8.68
CA TYR A 161 -4.96 -2.60 -8.00
C TYR A 161 -4.10 -1.40 -8.39
N LYS A 162 -4.73 -0.25 -8.64
CA LYS A 162 -4.05 0.97 -9.07
C LYS A 162 -4.44 2.12 -8.15
N ARG A 163 -3.45 2.92 -7.76
CA ARG A 163 -3.64 4.10 -6.91
C ARG A 163 -2.71 5.21 -7.36
N THR A 164 -3.16 6.45 -7.25
CA THR A 164 -2.28 7.62 -7.35
C THR A 164 -2.35 8.42 -6.06
N SER A 165 -1.31 9.20 -5.79
CA SER A 165 -1.34 10.17 -4.71
C SER A 165 -0.66 11.48 -5.06
N LEU A 166 -1.09 12.51 -4.36
CA LEU A 166 -0.39 13.79 -4.26
C LEU A 166 -0.02 14.05 -2.81
N GLY A 167 1.21 14.49 -2.59
CA GLY A 167 1.75 14.78 -1.27
C GLY A 167 2.33 16.18 -1.19
N VAL A 168 2.26 16.77 0.00
CA VAL A 168 2.90 18.04 0.35
C VAL A 168 3.74 17.85 1.60
N GLU A 169 4.88 18.54 1.65
CA GLU A 169 5.83 18.45 2.75
C GLU A 169 6.26 19.86 3.19
N TYR A 170 6.40 20.04 4.48
CA TYR A 170 7.03 21.22 5.07
C TYR A 170 7.99 20.78 6.16
N VAL A 171 9.27 21.09 5.97
CA VAL A 171 10.32 20.75 6.94
C VAL A 171 10.92 22.04 7.46
N THR A 172 10.99 22.18 8.78
CA THR A 172 11.58 23.35 9.45
C THR A 172 12.36 22.93 10.68
N GLY A 173 13.64 23.30 10.72
CA GLY A 173 14.48 22.80 11.81
C GLY A 173 14.55 21.27 11.74
N GLU A 174 14.24 20.63 12.86
CA GLU A 174 14.14 19.18 13.00
C GLU A 174 12.74 18.61 12.82
N ASN A 175 11.77 19.47 12.55
CA ASN A 175 10.36 19.14 12.41
C ASN A 175 10.02 18.85 10.95
N GLU A 176 9.25 17.80 10.73
CA GLU A 176 8.74 17.37 9.44
C GLU A 176 7.22 17.31 9.53
N PHE A 177 6.54 17.99 8.62
CA PHE A 177 5.10 17.90 8.44
C PHE A 177 4.84 17.43 7.02
N TYR A 178 3.93 16.48 6.86
CA TYR A 178 3.52 16.02 5.55
C TYR A 178 2.04 15.68 5.53
N ALA A 179 1.46 15.78 4.34
CA ALA A 179 0.11 15.31 4.07
C ALA A 179 0.07 14.64 2.71
N ASN A 180 -0.55 13.47 2.64
CA ASN A 180 -0.68 12.68 1.43
C ASN A 180 -2.15 12.41 1.16
N PHE A 181 -2.57 12.56 -0.10
CA PHE A 181 -3.93 12.31 -0.55
C PHE A 181 -3.92 11.20 -1.59
N TYR A 182 -4.73 10.17 -1.38
CA TYR A 182 -4.78 8.97 -2.21
C TYR A 182 -6.09 8.88 -2.97
N LYS A 183 -5.98 8.52 -4.24
CA LYS A 183 -7.13 8.26 -5.12
C LYS A 183 -6.93 6.92 -5.83
N PRO A 184 -7.94 6.04 -5.84
CA PRO A 184 -7.91 4.86 -6.69
C PRO A 184 -7.89 5.28 -8.16
N LEU A 185 -7.19 4.51 -8.99
CA LEU A 185 -7.21 4.69 -10.44
C LEU A 185 -7.99 3.55 -11.08
N GLY A 186 -8.92 3.92 -11.96
CA GLY A 186 -9.90 2.99 -12.56
C GLY A 186 -11.24 3.01 -11.82
N HIS A 187 -12.25 2.44 -12.46
CA HIS A 187 -13.57 2.28 -11.85
C HIS A 187 -13.54 1.14 -10.83
N THR A 188 -14.34 1.27 -9.77
CA THR A 188 -14.74 0.10 -8.98
C THR A 188 -15.29 -0.93 -9.95
N THR A 189 -14.64 -2.09 -10.04
CA THR A 189 -15.17 -3.18 -10.85
C THR A 189 -16.21 -3.88 -9.99
N SER A 190 -17.46 -3.49 -10.19
CA SER A 190 -18.63 -4.22 -9.72
C SER A 190 -19.22 -4.96 -10.91
N SER A 191 -19.23 -6.29 -10.85
CA SER A 191 -19.94 -7.12 -11.82
C SER A 191 -21.00 -7.92 -11.09
N HIS A 192 -22.14 -8.04 -11.75
CA HIS A 192 -23.23 -8.86 -11.28
C HIS A 192 -23.67 -9.72 -12.46
N SER A 193 -23.74 -11.03 -12.25
CA SER A 193 -24.22 -11.97 -13.26
C SER A 193 -25.45 -12.68 -12.70
N LEU A 194 -26.40 -12.97 -13.57
CA LEU A 194 -27.56 -13.77 -13.27
C LEU A 194 -27.64 -14.87 -14.33
N THR A 195 -27.69 -16.11 -13.90
CA THR A 195 -27.86 -17.27 -14.77
C THR A 195 -28.94 -18.17 -14.22
N ILE A 196 -29.74 -18.75 -15.11
CA ILE A 196 -30.75 -19.74 -14.73
C ILE A 196 -30.21 -21.13 -15.03
N ARG A 197 -30.21 -22.03 -14.05
CA ARG A 197 -29.74 -23.43 -14.20
C ARG A 197 -30.52 -24.36 -13.27
N ASP A 198 -30.51 -25.65 -13.58
CA ASP A 198 -31.08 -26.66 -12.69
C ASP A 198 -30.06 -27.02 -11.59
N GLU A 199 -30.52 -27.09 -10.35
CA GLU A 199 -29.69 -27.42 -9.18
C GLU A 199 -30.40 -28.39 -8.25
N MET A 200 -29.67 -29.00 -7.31
CA MET A 200 -30.31 -29.80 -6.25
C MET A 200 -30.56 -28.93 -5.03
N ILE A 201 -31.78 -29.02 -4.48
CA ILE A 201 -32.05 -28.52 -3.13
C ILE A 201 -31.21 -29.33 -2.14
N PRO A 202 -30.41 -28.68 -1.27
CA PRO A 202 -29.59 -29.36 -0.28
C PRO A 202 -30.39 -30.26 0.68
N ALA A 203 -29.68 -31.13 1.40
CA ALA A 203 -30.28 -31.98 2.43
C ALA A 203 -31.05 -31.12 3.47
N PRO A 204 -32.19 -31.59 4.01
CA PRO A 204 -32.71 -32.96 3.92
C PRO A 204 -33.60 -33.25 2.70
N TYR A 205 -33.90 -32.26 1.87
CA TYR A 205 -34.88 -32.42 0.78
C TYR A 205 -34.30 -33.19 -0.41
N ASN A 206 -33.05 -32.92 -0.80
CA ASN A 206 -32.34 -33.64 -1.88
C ASN A 206 -33.18 -33.85 -3.16
N ILE A 207 -33.97 -32.85 -3.53
CA ILE A 207 -34.80 -32.86 -4.75
C ILE A 207 -34.18 -31.95 -5.81
N GLN A 208 -34.30 -32.35 -7.06
CA GLN A 208 -33.90 -31.49 -8.18
C GLN A 208 -34.89 -30.33 -8.29
N ASP A 209 -34.34 -29.12 -8.35
CA ASP A 209 -35.07 -27.90 -8.66
C ASP A 209 -34.63 -27.39 -10.03
N THR A 210 -35.60 -27.03 -10.84
CA THR A 210 -35.37 -26.54 -12.21
C THR A 210 -35.47 -25.03 -12.24
N GLU A 211 -34.76 -24.40 -13.17
CA GLU A 211 -34.82 -22.93 -13.35
C GLU A 211 -34.42 -22.09 -12.11
N VAL A 212 -33.42 -22.55 -11.35
CA VAL A 212 -32.87 -21.83 -10.19
C VAL A 212 -32.13 -20.58 -10.65
N ASN A 213 -32.38 -19.45 -9.99
CA ASN A 213 -31.66 -18.20 -10.23
C ASN A 213 -30.32 -18.24 -9.49
N VAL A 214 -29.23 -18.33 -10.24
CA VAL A 214 -27.85 -18.32 -9.73
C VAL A 214 -27.22 -16.96 -10.01
N GLY A 215 -26.65 -16.41 -8.96
CA GLY A 215 -26.32 -15.01 -8.87
C GLY A 215 -24.94 -14.76 -8.33
N GLU A 216 -24.05 -14.23 -9.16
CA GLU A 216 -22.69 -13.91 -8.74
C GLU A 216 -22.51 -12.39 -8.66
N SER A 217 -21.99 -11.92 -7.53
CA SER A 217 -21.67 -10.50 -7.32
C SER A 217 -20.20 -10.36 -6.96
N HIS A 218 -19.44 -9.63 -7.77
CA HIS A 218 -18.05 -9.28 -7.46
C HIS A 218 -17.91 -7.77 -7.35
N GLU A 219 -17.41 -7.27 -6.22
CA GLU A 219 -17.01 -5.87 -6.08
C GLU A 219 -15.55 -5.78 -5.66
N LYS A 220 -14.79 -4.98 -6.40
CA LYS A 220 -13.39 -4.75 -6.08
C LYS A 220 -13.02 -3.28 -6.18
N ARG A 221 -12.33 -2.79 -5.15
CA ARG A 221 -11.97 -1.37 -5.03
C ARG A 221 -10.70 -1.13 -4.22
N VAL A 222 -10.12 0.05 -4.42
CA VAL A 222 -8.99 0.58 -3.65
C VAL A 222 -9.47 1.79 -2.85
N ALA A 223 -8.98 1.94 -1.62
CA ALA A 223 -9.30 3.08 -0.78
C ALA A 223 -8.88 4.40 -1.44
N SER A 224 -9.77 5.38 -1.43
CA SER A 224 -9.34 6.78 -1.43
C SER A 224 -9.19 7.25 0.01
N GLY A 225 -8.40 8.29 0.25
CA GLY A 225 -8.19 8.76 1.61
C GLY A 225 -7.07 9.78 1.71
N TYR A 226 -6.65 10.05 2.92
CA TYR A 226 -5.49 10.89 3.19
C TYR A 226 -4.80 10.48 4.49
N ASP A 227 -3.54 10.84 4.62
CA ASP A 227 -2.83 10.86 5.89
C ASP A 227 -2.17 12.22 6.10
N VAL A 228 -2.01 12.58 7.38
CA VAL A 228 -1.26 13.75 7.81
C VAL A 228 -0.34 13.29 8.93
N GLY A 229 0.93 13.63 8.79
CA GLY A 229 1.96 13.20 9.72
C GLY A 229 2.82 14.34 10.24
N TYR A 230 3.33 14.12 11.45
CA TYR A 230 4.37 14.92 12.06
C TYR A 230 5.50 14.00 12.51
N ALA A 231 6.72 14.33 12.12
CA ALA A 231 7.91 13.66 12.60
C ALA A 231 8.95 14.66 13.12
N ARG A 232 9.77 14.19 14.05
CA ARG A 232 10.81 14.99 14.67
C ARG A 232 12.08 14.20 14.88
N THR A 233 13.20 14.82 14.54
CA THR A 233 14.53 14.40 15.00
C THR A 233 15.02 15.28 16.14
N PHE A 234 15.97 14.80 16.94
CA PHE A 234 16.42 15.52 18.12
C PHE A 234 17.84 16.04 17.92
N LYS A 235 18.09 17.31 18.24
CA LYS A 235 19.39 17.96 18.01
C LYS A 235 20.57 17.20 18.64
N ASN A 236 20.36 16.67 19.85
CA ASN A 236 21.36 15.93 20.62
C ASN A 236 21.26 14.39 20.45
N ALA A 237 20.28 13.91 19.70
CA ALA A 237 20.06 12.49 19.43
C ALA A 237 19.54 12.33 17.98
N ARG A 238 20.38 12.73 17.01
CA ARG A 238 20.04 12.77 15.58
C ARG A 238 19.76 11.41 14.97
N TYR A 239 20.21 10.35 15.64
CA TYR A 239 19.94 8.97 15.29
C TYR A 239 18.53 8.51 15.68
N ILE A 240 17.73 9.35 16.36
CA ILE A 240 16.34 9.07 16.74
C ILE A 240 15.40 9.96 15.92
N ARG A 241 14.38 9.33 15.33
CA ARG A 241 13.24 9.98 14.70
C ARG A 241 11.95 9.45 15.31
N ALA A 242 11.14 10.31 15.91
CA ALA A 242 9.81 9.97 16.39
C ALA A 242 8.76 10.53 15.44
N TYR A 243 7.65 9.82 15.23
CA TYR A 243 6.57 10.25 14.34
C TYR A 243 5.19 9.85 14.84
N ILE A 244 4.20 10.61 14.38
CA ILE A 244 2.78 10.37 14.54
C ILE A 244 2.05 10.71 13.24
N ASP A 245 1.26 9.77 12.75
CA ASP A 245 0.40 9.92 11.57
C ASP A 245 -1.05 9.75 11.98
N ARG A 246 -1.92 10.57 11.42
CA ARG A 246 -3.37 10.34 11.41
C ARG A 246 -3.79 10.01 9.99
N TYR A 247 -4.52 8.92 9.81
CA TYR A 247 -5.05 8.53 8.51
C TYR A 247 -6.57 8.51 8.48
N HIS A 248 -7.12 8.69 7.29
CA HIS A 248 -8.53 8.58 6.97
C HIS A 248 -8.72 7.89 5.62
N TRP A 249 -9.53 6.83 5.59
CA TRP A 249 -9.89 6.11 4.37
C TRP A 249 -11.39 6.25 4.10
N ASN A 250 -11.75 6.57 2.87
CA ASN A 250 -13.13 6.68 2.43
C ASN A 250 -13.67 5.32 1.98
N ARG A 251 -14.95 5.06 2.32
CA ARG A 251 -15.79 4.00 1.73
C ARG A 251 -15.09 2.63 1.68
N MET A 252 -14.63 2.16 2.84
CA MET A 252 -14.05 0.82 2.96
C MET A 252 -15.03 -0.24 3.44
N ASN A 253 -16.20 0.12 3.98
CA ASN A 253 -17.27 -0.84 4.33
C ASN A 253 -18.13 -1.18 3.10
N GLY A 254 -18.51 -2.44 2.95
CA GLY A 254 -19.30 -2.93 1.83
C GLY A 254 -20.48 -3.77 2.27
N GLU A 255 -21.29 -4.16 1.32
CA GLU A 255 -22.37 -5.13 1.51
C GLU A 255 -22.38 -6.02 0.27
N ILE A 256 -22.33 -7.33 0.49
CA ILE A 256 -22.60 -8.30 -0.55
C ILE A 256 -24.10 -8.50 -0.52
N ARG A 257 -24.77 -8.21 -1.62
CA ARG A 257 -26.22 -8.28 -1.72
C ARG A 257 -26.58 -9.36 -2.71
N ASP A 258 -27.62 -10.07 -2.34
CA ASP A 258 -28.26 -11.02 -3.22
C ASP A 258 -28.81 -10.36 -4.48
N ILE A 259 -28.98 -11.15 -5.52
CA ILE A 259 -29.44 -10.77 -6.86
C ILE A 259 -30.85 -10.20 -6.87
N GLU A 260 -31.64 -10.62 -5.90
CA GLU A 260 -33.02 -10.24 -5.72
C GLU A 260 -33.22 -9.04 -4.80
N TRP A 261 -32.13 -8.48 -4.27
CA TRP A 261 -32.14 -7.35 -3.35
C TRP A 261 -32.99 -6.15 -3.80
N SER A 262 -33.08 -5.92 -5.11
CA SER A 262 -33.82 -4.81 -5.70
C SER A 262 -35.23 -5.16 -6.18
N ASN A 263 -35.66 -6.41 -5.99
CA ASN A 263 -37.01 -6.85 -6.35
C ASN A 263 -38.02 -6.21 -5.37
N PRO A 264 -39.00 -5.41 -5.85
CA PRO A 264 -39.97 -4.74 -5.00
C PRO A 264 -41.00 -5.68 -4.35
N ASP A 265 -40.96 -6.98 -4.63
CA ASP A 265 -41.84 -7.97 -4.03
C ASP A 265 -41.64 -8.11 -2.52
N ILE A 266 -42.70 -7.84 -1.75
CA ILE A 266 -42.71 -7.89 -0.28
C ILE A 266 -42.42 -9.28 0.31
N TYR A 267 -42.48 -10.33 -0.52
CA TYR A 267 -42.24 -11.72 -0.15
C TYR A 267 -40.84 -12.22 -0.56
N ASN A 268 -39.98 -11.32 -1.04
CA ASN A 268 -38.61 -11.64 -1.40
C ASN A 268 -37.70 -11.66 -0.18
N TYR A 269 -36.88 -12.70 -0.05
CA TYR A 269 -35.98 -12.87 1.08
C TYR A 269 -34.62 -12.23 0.78
N ASN A 270 -34.50 -10.94 1.07
CA ASN A 270 -33.28 -10.18 0.78
C ASN A 270 -32.11 -10.59 1.70
N ILE A 271 -31.18 -11.37 1.17
CA ILE A 271 -29.95 -11.71 1.87
C ILE A 271 -28.87 -10.66 1.61
N GLY A 272 -28.24 -10.19 2.70
CA GLY A 272 -27.16 -9.23 2.66
C GLY A 272 -26.08 -9.55 3.67
N PHE A 273 -24.84 -9.64 3.21
CA PHE A 273 -23.68 -9.78 4.07
C PHE A 273 -23.01 -8.43 4.26
N ARG A 274 -23.08 -7.90 5.48
CA ARG A 274 -22.37 -6.66 5.84
C ARG A 274 -20.89 -6.95 5.99
N VAL A 275 -20.08 -6.25 5.21
CA VAL A 275 -18.63 -6.39 5.22
C VAL A 275 -18.00 -5.19 5.93
N ASN A 276 -17.44 -5.46 7.11
CA ASN A 276 -16.66 -4.46 7.83
C ASN A 276 -15.39 -4.17 7.06
N GLY A 277 -15.13 -2.93 6.65
CA GLY A 277 -13.99 -2.53 5.82
C GLY A 277 -12.61 -2.60 6.48
N VAL A 278 -11.61 -2.07 5.77
CA VAL A 278 -10.43 -1.50 6.44
C VAL A 278 -10.89 -0.33 7.31
N TYR A 279 -10.27 -0.17 8.48
CA TYR A 279 -10.65 0.87 9.43
C TYR A 279 -10.58 2.28 8.83
N LYS A 280 -11.69 3.01 8.97
CA LYS A 280 -11.86 4.35 8.39
C LYS A 280 -10.85 5.37 8.92
N ASN A 281 -10.53 5.31 10.21
CA ASN A 281 -9.67 6.28 10.87
C ASN A 281 -8.74 5.58 11.85
N GLY A 282 -7.54 6.11 11.99
CA GLY A 282 -6.61 5.66 13.01
C GLY A 282 -5.44 6.60 13.16
N ILE A 283 -4.61 6.25 14.14
CA ILE A 283 -3.33 6.90 14.40
C ILE A 283 -2.24 5.85 14.32
N LYS A 284 -1.10 6.21 13.73
CA LYS A 284 0.11 5.41 13.73
C LYS A 284 1.20 6.21 14.42
N THR A 285 1.83 5.65 15.43
CA THR A 285 2.94 6.28 16.15
C THR A 285 4.15 5.39 16.14
N GLY A 286 5.34 5.95 16.00
CA GLY A 286 6.55 5.13 16.04
C GLY A 286 7.82 5.92 16.32
N ILE A 287 8.88 5.16 16.50
CA ILE A 287 10.24 5.63 16.70
C ILE A 287 11.16 4.81 15.80
N ASN A 288 11.98 5.49 15.02
CA ASN A 288 13.07 4.91 14.24
C ASN A 288 14.40 5.30 14.89
N VAL A 289 15.28 4.33 15.03
CA VAL A 289 16.61 4.48 15.63
C VAL A 289 17.64 3.97 14.64
N ASN A 290 18.53 4.85 14.18
CA ASN A 290 19.71 4.45 13.41
C ASN A 290 20.70 3.81 14.39
N VAL A 291 20.72 2.47 14.45
CA VAL A 291 21.57 1.72 15.38
C VAL A 291 23.03 1.80 14.95
N THR A 292 23.29 1.60 13.67
CA THR A 292 24.60 1.77 13.03
C THR A 292 24.45 2.62 11.76
N PRO A 293 25.54 3.10 11.12
CA PRO A 293 25.42 3.87 9.89
C PRO A 293 24.64 3.17 8.76
N HIS A 294 24.56 1.83 8.75
CA HIS A 294 23.83 1.09 7.72
C HIS A 294 22.51 0.52 8.24
N ILE A 295 22.34 0.36 9.55
CA ILE A 295 21.20 -0.36 10.13
C ILE A 295 20.35 0.58 10.96
N SER A 296 19.07 0.66 10.62
CA SER A 296 18.06 1.35 11.42
C SER A 296 16.96 0.39 11.85
N VAL A 297 16.45 0.58 13.06
CA VAL A 297 15.36 -0.21 13.62
C VAL A 297 14.23 0.73 13.99
N GLY A 298 13.06 0.47 13.44
CA GLY A 298 11.81 1.14 13.72
C GLY A 298 10.89 0.26 14.56
N MET A 299 10.17 0.88 15.48
CA MET A 299 9.06 0.25 16.20
C MET A 299 7.89 1.22 16.25
N GLY A 300 6.68 0.69 16.23
CA GLY A 300 5.51 1.53 16.34
C GLY A 300 4.23 0.76 16.60
N TYR A 301 3.16 1.54 16.72
CA TYR A 301 1.82 1.06 17.03
C TYR A 301 0.83 1.73 16.10
N GLU A 302 0.05 0.91 15.41
CA GLU A 302 -1.05 1.35 14.57
C GLU A 302 -2.35 1.12 15.32
N LYS A 303 -3.06 2.20 15.68
CA LYS A 303 -4.29 2.17 16.46
C LYS A 303 -5.46 2.70 15.64
N PRO A 304 -6.29 1.82 15.07
CA PRO A 304 -7.58 2.21 14.54
C PRO A 304 -8.50 2.74 15.65
N PHE A 305 -9.33 3.72 15.33
CA PHE A 305 -10.30 4.25 16.29
C PHE A 305 -11.43 3.25 16.52
N GLY A 306 -11.74 2.97 17.80
CA GLY A 306 -12.76 2.00 18.19
C GLY A 306 -12.35 0.52 18.16
N HIS A 307 -11.11 0.19 17.78
CA HIS A 307 -10.64 -1.20 17.67
C HIS A 307 -9.27 -1.42 18.32
N SER A 308 -8.84 -2.66 18.52
CA SER A 308 -7.47 -2.97 18.96
C SER A 308 -6.44 -2.52 17.93
N GLY A 309 -5.31 -1.99 18.38
CA GLY A 309 -4.19 -1.66 17.50
C GLY A 309 -3.17 -2.79 17.40
N GLU A 310 -2.24 -2.62 16.47
CA GLU A 310 -1.20 -3.60 16.14
C GLU A 310 0.19 -3.01 16.31
N PHE A 311 1.09 -3.79 16.89
CA PHE A 311 2.50 -3.44 16.98
C PHE A 311 3.22 -3.85 15.69
N TYR A 312 4.18 -3.04 15.28
CA TYR A 312 5.10 -3.40 14.21
C TYR A 312 6.54 -3.07 14.55
N VAL A 313 7.44 -3.86 13.97
CA VAL A 313 8.88 -3.67 13.98
C VAL A 313 9.34 -3.61 12.54
N GLN A 314 10.26 -2.72 12.23
CA GLN A 314 10.88 -2.60 10.93
C GLN A 314 12.38 -2.55 11.09
N THR A 315 13.08 -3.35 10.29
CA THR A 315 14.53 -3.24 10.15
C THR A 315 14.84 -2.68 8.78
N LEU A 316 15.72 -1.69 8.73
CA LEU A 316 16.15 -1.00 7.54
C LEU A 316 17.66 -1.19 7.39
N TYR A 317 18.10 -1.59 6.20
CA TYR A 317 19.49 -1.61 5.79
C TYR A 317 19.68 -0.60 4.66
N THR A 318 20.39 0.49 4.93
CA THR A 318 20.80 1.47 3.93
C THR A 318 22.10 0.99 3.28
N LEU A 319 22.13 0.92 1.94
CA LEU A 319 23.31 0.40 1.23
C LEU A 319 24.53 1.30 1.44
N GLY A 320 24.32 2.60 1.59
CA GLY A 320 25.36 3.53 1.99
C GLY A 320 25.36 3.84 3.49
N LYS A 321 25.76 5.06 3.88
CA LYS A 321 26.02 5.38 5.30
C LYS A 321 25.24 6.58 5.81
N SER A 322 24.42 6.35 6.82
CA SER A 322 23.87 7.41 7.66
C SER A 322 24.96 8.07 8.49
N LYS A 323 24.99 9.41 8.46
CA LYS A 323 25.92 10.24 9.25
C LYS A 323 25.68 10.10 10.76
N PHE A 324 24.43 9.87 11.16
CA PHE A 324 24.03 9.82 12.57
C PHE A 324 23.55 8.42 12.96
N ALA A 325 24.22 7.83 13.94
CA ALA A 325 23.92 6.50 14.44
C ALA A 325 24.28 6.39 15.93
N LEU A 326 23.58 5.51 16.66
CA LEU A 326 23.84 5.23 18.06
C LEU A 326 25.26 4.69 18.27
N PHE A 327 25.70 3.76 17.41
CA PHE A 327 27.04 3.20 17.42
C PHE A 327 27.77 3.52 16.12
N GLY A 328 29.04 3.94 16.21
CA GLY A 328 29.90 4.17 15.04
C GLY A 328 29.54 5.39 14.17
N GLY A 329 28.69 6.31 14.66
CA GLY A 329 28.29 7.54 13.97
C GLY A 329 28.25 8.75 14.91
N LYS A 330 27.91 9.92 14.37
CA LYS A 330 27.72 11.14 15.18
C LYS A 330 26.37 11.08 15.91
N HIS A 331 26.31 11.67 17.10
CA HIS A 331 25.06 11.76 17.88
C HIS A 331 24.34 13.09 17.70
N SER A 332 25.09 14.16 17.42
CA SER A 332 24.59 15.53 17.27
C SER A 332 25.26 16.25 16.08
N ASP A 333 24.72 17.41 15.71
CA ASP A 333 25.34 18.31 14.72
C ASP A 333 25.52 19.70 15.35
N SER A 334 26.72 20.26 15.22
CA SER A 334 27.10 21.59 15.71
C SER A 334 26.81 22.70 14.70
N SER A 335 26.63 22.35 13.42
CA SER A 335 26.28 23.29 12.35
C SER A 335 24.76 23.33 12.13
N MET A 336 24.18 24.53 11.97
CA MET A 336 22.75 24.68 11.65
C MET A 336 22.47 24.20 10.22
N THR A 337 22.25 22.90 10.04
CA THR A 337 21.68 22.34 8.80
C THR A 337 20.75 21.19 9.14
N THR A 338 19.47 21.49 9.28
CA THR A 338 18.47 20.51 9.71
C THR A 338 17.41 20.26 8.66
N ALA A 339 17.15 21.23 7.78
CA ALA A 339 16.28 21.06 6.61
C ALA A 339 17.07 20.63 5.35
N ARG A 340 18.24 21.24 5.08
CA ARG A 340 19.10 20.88 3.93
C ARG A 340 19.49 19.40 3.91
N SER A 341 19.85 18.85 5.07
CA SER A 341 20.24 17.44 5.22
C SER A 341 19.12 16.45 4.91
N LYS A 342 17.85 16.93 4.93
CA LYS A 342 16.66 16.12 4.69
C LYS A 342 16.07 16.28 3.28
N MET A 343 16.75 17.01 2.39
CA MET A 343 16.24 17.27 1.03
C MET A 343 16.22 16.02 0.15
N LEU A 344 16.95 14.97 0.52
CA LEU A 344 17.00 13.68 -0.19
C LEU A 344 16.41 12.54 0.65
N ASP A 345 15.72 12.85 1.75
CA ASP A 345 15.01 11.84 2.54
C ASP A 345 13.81 11.31 1.73
N LYS A 346 13.52 10.01 1.87
CA LYS A 346 12.41 9.35 1.17
C LYS A 346 11.06 9.94 1.60
N ILE A 347 10.09 9.98 0.70
CA ILE A 347 8.73 10.43 1.00
C ILE A 347 8.02 9.40 1.90
N GLU A 348 7.46 9.88 3.00
CA GLU A 348 6.63 9.07 3.91
C GLU A 348 5.21 8.95 3.35
N ARG A 349 4.75 7.72 3.14
CA ARG A 349 3.43 7.39 2.55
C ARG A 349 2.88 6.11 3.15
N GLN A 350 1.55 5.95 3.08
CA GLN A 350 0.85 4.74 3.52
C GLN A 350 0.78 3.70 2.41
N ASP A 351 0.88 2.43 2.78
CA ASP A 351 0.68 1.31 1.86
C ASP A 351 -0.79 1.23 1.38
N MET A 352 -1.04 0.46 0.32
CA MET A 352 -2.36 0.40 -0.31
C MET A 352 -3.36 -0.40 0.54
N GLN A 353 -4.58 0.12 0.62
CA GLN A 353 -5.72 -0.51 1.28
C GLN A 353 -6.77 -0.86 0.21
N ALA A 354 -7.21 -2.11 0.17
CA ALA A 354 -8.16 -2.61 -0.83
C ALA A 354 -9.29 -3.43 -0.21
N LEU A 355 -10.35 -3.62 -0.99
CA LEU A 355 -11.48 -4.48 -0.68
C LEU A 355 -11.83 -5.32 -1.89
N ASN A 356 -12.10 -6.60 -1.64
CA ASN A 356 -12.61 -7.56 -2.61
C ASN A 356 -13.80 -8.32 -2.01
N LEU A 357 -14.95 -8.21 -2.65
CA LEU A 357 -16.21 -8.81 -2.22
C LEU A 357 -16.63 -9.82 -3.28
N ASN A 358 -16.97 -11.04 -2.85
CA ASN A 358 -17.49 -12.08 -3.73
C ASN A 358 -18.77 -12.63 -3.10
N GLY A 359 -19.88 -12.53 -3.81
CA GLY A 359 -21.16 -13.08 -3.45
C GLY A 359 -21.54 -14.18 -4.44
N ASP A 360 -22.06 -15.27 -3.91
CA ASP A 360 -22.62 -16.36 -4.67
C ASP A 360 -23.98 -16.72 -4.07
N PHE A 361 -25.03 -16.61 -4.88
CA PHE A 361 -26.40 -16.64 -4.42
C PHE A 361 -27.23 -17.58 -5.28
N HIS A 362 -27.88 -18.53 -4.61
CA HIS A 362 -28.70 -19.54 -5.24
C HIS A 362 -30.14 -19.33 -4.73
N VAL A 363 -31.02 -18.92 -5.64
CA VAL A 363 -32.40 -18.59 -5.32
C VAL A 363 -33.36 -19.55 -6.00
N HIS A 364 -33.98 -20.37 -5.18
CA HIS A 364 -34.97 -21.37 -5.55
C HIS A 364 -36.36 -20.75 -5.55
N TYR A 365 -37.16 -21.01 -6.59
CA TYR A 365 -38.55 -20.59 -6.64
C TYR A 365 -39.44 -21.81 -6.40
N PRO A 366 -40.47 -21.73 -5.54
CA PRO A 366 -41.45 -22.78 -5.46
C PRO A 366 -42.16 -22.87 -6.80
N HIS A 367 -41.97 -24.00 -7.47
CA HIS A 367 -42.78 -24.37 -8.61
C HIS A 367 -44.18 -24.69 -8.09
N ASP A 368 -45.14 -23.82 -8.39
CA ASP A 368 -46.57 -24.09 -8.21
C ASP A 368 -47.01 -25.17 -9.20
N HIS A 369 -46.56 -26.40 -8.97
CA HIS A 369 -47.04 -27.61 -9.61
C HIS A 369 -47.59 -28.55 -8.52
N LEU A 370 -48.70 -28.14 -7.91
CA LEU A 370 -49.62 -29.01 -7.18
C LEU A 370 -51.06 -28.77 -7.65
#